data_AF-A0A8C8WDK5-F1
#
_entry.id   AF-A0A8C8WDK5-F1
#
_cell.length_a   1.000
_cell.length_b   1.000
_cell.length_c   1.000
_cell.angle_alpha   90.00
_cell.angle_beta   90.00
_cell.angle_gamma   90.00
#
_symmetry.space_group_name_H-M   'P 1'
#
loop_
_entity.id
_entity.type
_entity.pdbx_description
1 polymer ?
#
loop_
_entity_poly.entity_id
_entity_poly.type
_entity_poly.pdbx_seq_one_letter_code
_entity_poly.pdbx_strand_id
1 'polypeptide(L)' 'YVFYKNNVGFPNCDVYVHQLHFCTREMDPVCATNGQTYSNICVFCSELFGGAFDFSHYGRC' A
#
# COMPACT_ATOMS: atom_id res chain seq x y z
N TYR A 1 8.66 -6.87 -21.97
CA TYR A 1 8.11 -7.83 -21.00
C TYR A 1 7.06 -7.10 -20.17
N VAL A 2 5.80 -7.25 -20.55
CA VAL A 2 4.67 -6.59 -19.88
C VAL A 2 3.87 -7.70 -19.19
N PHE A 3 3.75 -7.64 -17.87
CA PHE A 3 2.81 -8.47 -17.13
C PHE A 3 1.72 -7.55 -16.58
N TYR A 4 0.60 -7.49 -17.30
CA TYR A 4 -0.69 -7.15 -16.71
C TYR A 4 -1.07 -8.29 -15.75
N LYS A 5 -0.68 -8.21 -14.48
CA LYS A 5 -1.36 -8.99 -13.44
C LYS A 5 -2.67 -8.26 -13.12
N ASN A 6 -3.77 -8.84 -13.60
CA ASN A 6 -5.17 -8.71 -13.15
C ASN A 6 -5.59 -7.36 -12.53
N ASN A 7 -6.56 -6.70 -13.18
CA ASN A 7 -7.27 -5.49 -12.74
C ASN A 7 -7.84 -5.55 -11.30
N VAL A 8 -6.99 -5.42 -10.30
CA VAL A 8 -7.28 -4.91 -8.96
C VAL A 8 -6.07 -4.03 -8.65
N GLY A 9 -6.23 -2.71 -8.80
CA GLY A 9 -5.12 -1.75 -8.84
C GLY A 9 -4.13 -1.95 -7.69
N PHE A 10 -2.93 -2.44 -7.98
CA PHE A 10 -1.89 -2.55 -6.96
C PHE A 10 -1.47 -1.14 -6.50
N PRO A 11 -1.30 -0.88 -5.19
CA PRO A 11 -0.84 0.41 -4.70
C PRO A 11 0.56 0.73 -5.24
N ASN A 12 0.71 1.87 -5.90
CA ASN A 12 2.01 2.28 -6.42
C ASN A 12 2.88 2.85 -5.29
N CYS A 13 3.79 2.04 -4.77
CA CYS A 13 4.71 2.45 -3.71
C CYS A 13 5.94 3.24 -4.19
N ASP A 14 6.27 3.23 -5.49
CA ASP A 14 7.41 3.97 -6.05
C ASP A 14 7.29 5.49 -5.82
N VAL A 15 6.06 6.02 -5.81
CA VAL A 15 5.80 7.45 -5.58
C VAL A 15 6.17 7.88 -4.16
N TYR A 16 6.08 6.95 -3.19
CA TYR A 16 6.33 7.24 -1.78
C TYR A 16 7.80 7.01 -1.35
N VAL A 17 8.63 6.39 -2.20
CA VAL A 17 10.07 6.13 -1.94
C VAL A 17 10.83 7.42 -1.62
N HIS A 18 10.45 8.53 -2.24
CA HIS A 18 11.10 9.84 -2.05
C HIS A 18 10.41 10.74 -1.00
N GLN A 19 9.24 10.35 -0.48
CA GLN A 19 8.42 11.18 0.43
C GLN A 19 7.88 10.38 1.64
N LEU A 20 8.68 9.46 2.18
CA LEU A 20 8.37 8.61 3.34
C LEU A 20 7.84 9.34 4.59
N HIS A 21 7.95 10.67 4.66
CA HIS A 21 7.57 11.48 5.82
C HIS A 21 6.30 12.32 5.63
N PHE A 22 5.70 12.38 4.43
CA PHE A 22 4.52 13.22 4.17
C PHE A 22 3.41 12.41 3.51
N CYS A 23 2.66 11.67 4.32
CA CYS A 23 1.38 11.13 3.90
C CYS A 23 0.28 12.17 4.06
N THR A 24 -0.52 12.34 3.02
CA THR A 24 -1.81 13.03 3.07
C THR A 24 -2.75 12.32 4.06
N ARG A 25 -3.69 13.06 4.65
CA ARG A 25 -4.72 12.48 5.56
C ARG A 25 -5.88 11.86 4.78
N GLU A 26 -5.60 11.28 3.62
CA GLU A 26 -6.59 10.51 2.85
C GLU A 26 -7.01 9.29 3.67
N MET A 27 -8.31 8.99 3.64
CA MET A 27 -8.93 7.87 4.36
C MET A 27 -9.31 6.78 3.35
N ASP A 28 -8.29 6.19 2.74
CA ASP A 28 -8.42 5.11 1.76
C ASP A 28 -7.81 3.83 2.33
N PRO A 29 -8.52 3.14 3.25
CA PRO A 29 -7.95 2.03 3.98
C PRO A 29 -7.50 0.91 3.03
N VAL A 30 -6.44 0.23 3.40
CA VAL A 30 -5.83 -0.86 2.62
C VAL A 30 -5.47 -2.02 3.56
N CYS A 31 -5.85 -3.21 3.16
CA CYS A 31 -5.54 -4.45 3.86
C CYS A 31 -4.26 -5.06 3.28
N ALA A 32 -3.34 -5.44 4.17
CA ALA A 32 -2.13 -6.16 3.84
C ALA A 32 -2.26 -7.66 4.15
N THR A 33 -1.36 -8.46 3.59
CA THR A 33 -1.33 -9.92 3.79
C THR A 33 -1.00 -10.33 5.24
N ASN A 34 -0.50 -9.41 6.07
CA ASN A 34 -0.32 -9.61 7.51
C ASN A 34 -1.63 -9.43 8.33
N GLY A 35 -2.75 -9.11 7.68
CA GLY A 35 -4.04 -8.86 8.34
C GLY A 35 -4.12 -7.48 9.02
N GLN A 36 -3.16 -6.59 8.79
CA GLN A 36 -3.22 -5.21 9.27
C GLN A 36 -3.90 -4.31 8.24
N THR A 37 -4.77 -3.45 8.74
CA THR A 37 -5.39 -2.38 7.95
C THR A 37 -4.57 -1.11 8.10
N TYR A 38 -4.13 -0.56 6.99
CA TYR A 38 -3.44 0.71 6.90
C TYR A 38 -4.41 1.79 6.46
N SER A 39 -4.35 2.96 7.09
CA SER A 39 -5.32 4.05 6.85
C SER A 39 -5.29 4.59 5.42
N ASN A 40 -4.14 4.51 4.75
CA ASN A 40 -3.98 4.82 3.35
C ASN A 40 -2.75 4.12 2.76
N ILE A 41 -2.64 4.20 1.43
CA ILE A 41 -1.56 3.61 0.64
C ILE A 41 -0.19 4.15 1.07
N CYS A 42 -0.07 5.44 1.39
CA CYS A 42 1.21 6.02 1.80
C CYS A 42 1.73 5.39 3.10
N VAL A 43 0.85 5.23 4.10
CA VAL A 43 1.19 4.57 5.37
C VAL A 43 1.54 3.10 5.13
N PHE A 44 0.75 2.39 4.30
CA PHE A 44 1.06 1.01 3.88
C PHE A 44 2.46 0.90 3.26
N CYS A 45 2.78 1.75 2.28
CA CYS A 45 4.07 1.73 1.59
C CYS A 45 5.23 2.09 2.54
N SER A 46 5.03 3.03 3.47
CA SER A 46 6.04 3.39 4.47
C SER A 46 6.40 2.20 5.36
N GLU A 47 5.42 1.39 5.74
CA GLU A 47 5.67 0.19 6.55
C GLU A 47 6.13 -1.01 5.71
N LEU A 48 5.75 -1.07 4.42
CA LEU A 48 6.18 -2.11 3.49
C LEU A 48 7.70 -2.14 3.33
N PHE A 49 8.37 -0.98 3.29
CA PHE A 49 9.84 -0.92 3.19
C PHE A 49 10.57 -1.52 4.41
N GLY A 50 9.91 -1.59 5.57
CA GLY A 50 10.43 -2.23 6.79
C GLY A 50 9.75 -3.54 7.15
N GLY A 51 8.75 -3.96 6.37
CA GLY A 51 7.82 -5.02 6.70
C GLY A 51 7.91 -6.20 5.73
N ALA A 52 7.64 -7.41 6.24
CA ALA A 52 7.56 -8.63 5.44
C ALA A 52 6.09 -9.00 5.13
N PHE A 53 5.38 -8.09 4.45
CA PHE A 53 4.00 -8.29 4.01
C PHE A 53 3.82 -7.75 2.59
N ASP A 54 2.67 -7.98 1.98
CA ASP A 54 2.30 -7.50 0.65
C ASP A 54 0.88 -6.92 0.68
N PHE A 55 0.47 -6.28 -0.40
CA PHE A 55 -0.89 -5.80 -0.56
C PHE A 55 -1.87 -6.97 -0.67
N SER A 56 -2.98 -6.91 0.08
CA SER A 56 -4.07 -7.88 -0.04
C SER A 56 -5.22 -7.30 -0.87
N HIS A 57 -5.88 -6.24 -0.38
CA HIS A 57 -6.98 -5.57 -1.07
C HIS A 57 -7.25 -4.17 -0.50
N TYR A 58 -8.03 -3.35 -1.20
CA TYR A 58 -8.55 -2.08 -0.67
C TYR A 58 -9.65 -2.31 0.37
N GLY A 59 -9.74 -1.41 1.32
CA GLY A 59 -10.63 -1.49 2.47
C GLY A 59 -9.92 -1.98 3.73
N ARG A 60 -10.71 -2.13 4.80
CA ARG A 60 -10.26 -2.80 6.01
C ARG A 60 -10.07 -4.30 5.76
N CYS A 61 -9.10 -4.90 6.44
CA CYS A 61 -9.16 -6.30 6.80
C CYS A 61 -10.35 -6.52 7.77
#